data_AF-A0A2W6SKI1-F1
#
_entry.id   AF-A0A2W6SKI1-F1
#
_cell.length_a   1.000
_cell.length_b   1.000
_cell.length_c   1.000
_cell.angle_alpha   90.00
_cell.angle_beta   90.00
_cell.angle_gamma   90.00
#
_symmetry.space_group_name_H-M   'P 1'
#
loop_
_entity.id
_entity.type
_entity.pdbx_description
1 polymer ?
#
loop_
_entity_poly.entity_id
_entity_poly.type
_entity_poly.pdbx_seq_one_letter_code
_entity_poly.pdbx_strand_id
1 'polypeptide(L)'
;MFAGLGWNISDANGGAIPINDMASFLQEKLPALYDVFVDRVRDEIEREFKQTISLMPKQELIELAEALVSITAVERKATRDAGTVGGPIDVALITRAEGFVWIKRKHHFKAELNPRYLSRVSAFRTGGEAG
;
A
#
# COMPACT_ATOMS: atom_id res chain seq x y z
N MET A 1 18.50 -45.46 24.57
CA MET A 1 18.29 -44.86 23.23
C MET A 1 17.19 -43.82 23.42
N PHE A 2 17.43 -42.53 23.63
CA PHE A 2 18.16 -41.56 22.80
C PHE A 2 18.93 -40.57 23.71
N ALA A 3 20.24 -40.74 23.83
CA ALA A 3 21.15 -39.79 24.47
C ALA A 3 22.36 -39.67 23.55
N GLY A 4 22.43 -38.62 22.74
CA GLY A 4 23.50 -38.55 21.72
C GLY A 4 23.52 -37.37 20.76
N LEU A 5 22.69 -36.34 20.94
CA LEU A 5 22.83 -35.08 20.19
C LEU A 5 22.70 -33.93 21.18
N GLY A 6 23.77 -33.70 21.94
CA GLY A 6 23.88 -32.59 22.87
C GLY A 6 24.11 -31.29 22.12
N TRP A 7 23.02 -30.59 21.79
CA TRP A 7 23.09 -29.19 21.37
C TRP A 7 23.45 -28.36 22.61
N ASN A 8 24.74 -28.13 22.84
CA ASN A 8 25.22 -27.24 23.89
C ASN A 8 25.06 -25.79 23.40
N ILE A 9 24.08 -25.08 23.94
CA ILE A 9 23.87 -23.66 23.68
C ILE A 9 24.57 -22.89 24.81
N SER A 10 25.53 -22.04 24.45
CA SER A 10 26.32 -21.22 25.37
C SER A 10 25.93 -19.75 25.24
N ASP A 11 25.98 -19.00 26.34
CA ASP A 11 25.90 -17.54 26.29
C ASP A 11 27.15 -16.92 25.63
N ALA A 12 27.14 -15.60 25.43
CA ALA A 12 28.26 -14.85 24.83
C ALA A 12 29.58 -14.93 25.63
N ASN A 13 29.55 -15.44 26.85
CA ASN A 13 30.69 -15.62 27.76
C ASN A 13 31.08 -17.11 27.93
N GLY A 14 30.47 -18.03 27.18
CA GLY A 14 30.75 -19.46 27.24
C GLY A 14 30.06 -20.22 28.38
N GLY A 15 29.12 -19.59 29.09
CA GLY A 15 28.30 -20.24 30.11
C GLY A 15 27.20 -21.11 29.50
N ALA A 16 27.02 -22.33 29.99
CA ALA A 16 25.97 -23.24 29.52
C ALA A 16 24.57 -22.69 29.90
N ILE A 17 23.68 -22.53 28.92
CA ILE A 17 22.30 -22.09 29.16
C ILE A 17 21.50 -23.32 29.62
N PRO A 18 20.96 -23.35 30.87
CA PRO A 18 20.14 -24.46 31.32
C PRO A 18 18.87 -24.57 30.47
N ILE A 19 18.51 -25.79 30.06
CA ILE A 19 17.35 -26.08 29.17
C ILE A 19 16.02 -25.50 29.71
N ASN A 20 15.93 -25.28 31.03
CA ASN A 20 14.76 -24.71 31.70
C ASN A 20 14.64 -23.17 31.59
N ASP A 21 15.68 -22.48 31.11
CA ASP A 21 15.73 -21.02 30.90
C ASP A 21 15.71 -20.62 29.41
N MET A 22 15.47 -21.58 28.51
CA MET A 22 15.33 -21.29 27.09
C MET A 22 14.13 -20.37 26.83
N ALA A 23 13.03 -20.55 27.57
CA ALA A 23 11.81 -19.78 27.39
C ALA A 23 11.97 -18.31 27.82
N SER A 24 12.66 -18.04 28.93
CA SER A 24 12.96 -16.70 29.44
C SER A 24 13.94 -15.97 28.52
N PHE A 25 14.99 -16.66 28.08
CA PHE A 25 15.95 -16.11 27.11
C PHE A 25 15.30 -15.76 25.76
N LEU A 26 14.46 -16.66 25.24
CA LEU A 26 13.72 -16.40 24.01
C LEU A 26 12.71 -15.27 24.19
N GLN A 27 11.99 -15.19 25.31
CA GLN A 27 11.07 -14.08 25.59
C GLN A 27 11.77 -12.73 25.71
N GLU A 28 13.01 -12.68 26.21
CA GLU A 28 13.80 -11.45 26.29
C GLU A 28 14.24 -10.97 24.89
N LYS A 29 14.67 -11.89 24.02
CA LYS A 29 15.24 -11.55 22.71
C LYS A 29 14.23 -11.54 21.56
N LEU A 30 13.10 -12.24 21.67
CA LEU A 30 12.08 -12.31 20.62
C LEU A 30 11.53 -10.93 20.23
N PRO A 31 11.16 -10.04 21.18
CA PRO A 31 10.59 -8.75 20.83
C PRO A 31 11.57 -7.91 20.02
N ALA A 32 12.83 -7.84 20.45
CA ALA A 32 13.86 -7.09 19.73
C ALA A 32 14.13 -7.67 18.33
N LEU A 33 14.15 -9.01 18.20
CA LEU A 33 14.31 -9.66 16.90
C LEU A 33 13.08 -9.44 16.00
N TYR A 34 11.89 -9.49 16.57
CA TYR A 34 10.63 -9.27 15.88
C TYR A 34 10.53 -7.85 15.36
N ASP A 35 10.85 -6.85 16.18
CA ASP A 35 10.84 -5.44 15.80
C ASP A 35 11.83 -5.19 14.66
N VAL A 36 13.07 -5.67 14.79
CA VAL A 36 14.09 -5.56 13.72
C VAL A 36 13.64 -6.26 12.43
N PHE A 37 12.99 -7.41 12.54
CA PHE A 37 12.48 -8.15 11.38
C PHE A 37 11.33 -7.40 10.70
N VAL A 38 10.34 -6.94 11.48
CA VAL A 38 9.17 -6.22 10.98
C VAL A 38 9.59 -4.90 10.34
N ASP A 39 10.51 -4.17 10.96
CA ASP A 39 11.04 -2.92 10.41
C ASP A 39 11.76 -3.17 9.09
N ARG A 40 12.60 -4.21 9.02
CA ARG A 40 13.29 -4.57 7.78
C ARG A 40 12.33 -4.96 6.66
N VAL A 41 11.32 -5.78 6.95
CA VAL A 41 10.33 -6.18 5.94
C VAL A 41 9.50 -4.98 5.49
N ARG A 42 9.12 -4.10 6.42
CA ARG A 42 8.40 -2.86 6.11
C ARG A 42 9.21 -1.95 5.20
N ASP A 43 10.48 -1.71 5.54
CA ASP A 43 11.36 -0.85 4.75
C ASP A 43 11.53 -1.37 3.33
N GLU A 44 11.65 -2.69 3.17
CA GLU A 44 11.81 -3.30 1.86
C GLU A 44 10.54 -3.21 1.01
N ILE A 45 9.38 -3.54 1.59
CA ILE A 45 8.09 -3.41 0.92
C ILE A 45 7.83 -1.94 0.54
N GLU A 46 8.11 -0.99 1.43
CA GLU A 46 7.90 0.43 1.16
C GLU A 46 8.78 0.92 0.01
N ARG A 47 10.05 0.48 -0.02
CA ARG A 47 11.00 0.81 -1.08
C ARG A 47 10.53 0.29 -2.44
N GLU A 48 10.19 -1.00 -2.51
CA GLU A 48 9.72 -1.65 -3.75
C GLU A 48 8.41 -1.02 -4.24
N PHE A 49 7.48 -0.76 -3.32
CA PHE A 49 6.20 -0.13 -3.64
C PHE A 49 6.38 1.29 -4.20
N LYS A 50 7.25 2.10 -3.59
CA LYS A 50 7.57 3.45 -4.07
C LYS A 50 8.22 3.44 -5.45
N GLN A 51 9.15 2.51 -5.69
CA GLN A 51 9.79 2.37 -7.00
C GLN A 51 8.77 1.99 -8.07
N THR A 52 7.92 1.01 -7.78
CA THR A 52 6.86 0.57 -8.70
C THR A 52 5.92 1.72 -9.05
N ILE A 53 5.41 2.46 -8.06
CA ILE A 53 4.53 3.61 -8.30
C ILE A 53 5.23 4.70 -9.12
N SER A 54 6.52 4.95 -8.88
CA SER A 54 7.27 5.98 -9.60
C SER A 54 7.40 5.70 -11.10
N LEU A 55 7.29 4.43 -11.50
CA LEU A 55 7.35 3.99 -12.89
C LEU A 55 5.96 3.84 -13.54
N MET A 56 4.88 3.90 -12.77
CA MET A 56 3.53 3.74 -13.30
C MET A 56 3.13 4.92 -14.19
N PRO A 57 2.53 4.65 -15.36
CA PRO A 57 1.83 5.66 -16.14
C PRO A 57 0.70 6.32 -15.33
N LYS A 58 0.33 7.56 -15.73
CA LYS A 58 -0.75 8.33 -15.08
C LYS A 58 -2.06 7.53 -14.93
N GLN A 59 -2.41 6.76 -15.96
CA GLN A 59 -3.64 5.99 -16.01
C GLN A 59 -3.66 4.86 -14.98
N GLU A 60 -2.56 4.12 -14.85
CA GLU A 60 -2.42 3.05 -13.84
C GLU A 60 -2.43 3.62 -12.42
N LEU A 61 -1.83 4.80 -12.21
CA LEU A 61 -1.85 5.47 -10.90
C LEU A 61 -3.28 5.82 -10.45
N ILE A 62 -4.14 6.22 -11.39
CA ILE A 62 -5.55 6.52 -11.14
C ILE A 62 -6.29 5.24 -10.73
N GLU A 63 -6.05 4.14 -11.42
CA GLU A 63 -6.66 2.84 -11.14
C GLU A 63 -6.19 2.27 -9.79
N LEU A 64 -4.90 2.41 -9.48
CA LEU A 64 -4.35 2.05 -8.18
C LEU A 64 -5.02 2.82 -7.04
N ALA A 65 -5.18 4.14 -7.18
CA ALA A 65 -5.82 4.97 -6.17
C ALA A 65 -7.28 4.54 -5.91
N GLU A 66 -8.02 4.21 -6.96
CA GLU A 66 -9.39 3.68 -6.85
C GLU A 66 -9.42 2.31 -6.18
N ALA A 67 -8.51 1.41 -6.55
CA ALA A 67 -8.41 0.08 -5.97
C ALA A 67 -8.11 0.12 -4.47
N LEU A 68 -7.19 0.99 -4.01
CA LEU A 68 -6.86 1.15 -2.59
C LEU A 68 -8.08 1.56 -1.76
N VAL A 69 -8.84 2.55 -2.23
CA VAL A 69 -10.06 3.01 -1.55
C VAL A 69 -11.13 1.91 -1.56
N SER A 70 -11.24 1.18 -2.68
CA SER A 70 -12.15 0.03 -2.79
C SER A 70 -11.83 -1.07 -1.78
N ILE A 71 -10.54 -1.40 -1.59
CA ILE A 71 -10.09 -2.38 -0.60
C ILE A 71 -10.50 -1.94 0.81
N THR A 72 -10.27 -0.68 1.18
CA THR A 72 -10.70 -0.16 2.48
C THR A 72 -12.22 -0.19 2.63
N ALA A 73 -12.98 0.12 1.58
CA ALA A 73 -14.44 0.04 1.63
C ALA A 73 -14.93 -1.41 1.84
N VAL A 74 -14.28 -2.40 1.21
CA VAL A 74 -14.57 -3.82 1.42
C VAL A 74 -14.24 -4.25 2.84
N GLU A 75 -13.08 -3.86 3.36
CA GLU A 75 -12.65 -4.15 4.73
C GLU A 75 -13.63 -3.59 5.77
N ARG A 76 -14.08 -2.34 5.60
CA ARG A 76 -15.07 -1.70 6.48
C ARG A 76 -16.44 -2.37 6.43
N LYS A 77 -16.87 -2.82 5.24
CA LYS A 77 -18.12 -3.58 5.10
C LYS A 77 -18.03 -4.94 5.81
N ALA A 78 -16.87 -5.58 5.79
CA ALA A 78 -16.64 -6.87 6.44
C ALA A 78 -16.60 -6.78 7.98
N THR A 79 -16.07 -5.68 8.53
CA THR A 79 -15.86 -5.49 9.99
C THR A 79 -17.08 -4.97 10.76
N ARG A 80 -18.26 -4.81 10.11
CA ARG A 80 -19.53 -4.32 10.71
C ARG A 80 -19.47 -2.92 11.32
N ASP A 81 -18.41 -2.17 11.06
CA ASP A 81 -18.30 -0.76 11.40
C ASP A 81 -19.08 0.03 10.34
N ALA A 82 -19.99 0.93 10.74
CA ALA A 82 -20.79 1.71 9.79
C ALA A 82 -19.87 2.59 8.92
N GLY A 83 -19.51 2.08 7.75
CA GLY A 83 -18.40 2.58 6.94
C GLY A 83 -18.50 4.06 6.60
N THR A 84 -17.51 4.84 7.05
CA THR A 84 -17.30 6.25 6.68
C THR A 84 -16.79 6.41 5.24
N VAL A 85 -16.36 5.32 4.61
CA VAL A 85 -15.98 5.22 3.21
C VAL A 85 -16.91 4.22 2.52
N GLY A 86 -17.84 4.74 1.71
CA GLY A 86 -18.83 3.94 1.00
C GLY A 86 -19.51 4.73 -0.13
N GLY A 87 -19.79 4.04 -1.24
CA GLY A 87 -20.36 4.62 -2.46
C GLY A 87 -19.32 4.90 -3.56
N PRO A 88 -19.74 5.44 -4.71
CA PRO A 88 -18.82 5.65 -5.83
C PRO A 88 -17.62 6.56 -5.47
N ILE A 89 -16.45 6.24 -6.02
CA ILE A 89 -15.16 6.86 -5.70
C ILE A 89 -14.88 7.97 -6.72
N ASP A 90 -14.53 9.15 -6.23
CA ASP A 90 -14.10 10.27 -7.07
C ASP A 90 -12.57 10.35 -7.08
N VAL A 91 -11.98 10.51 -8.27
CA VAL A 91 -10.52 10.53 -8.46
C VAL A 91 -10.12 11.78 -9.23
N ALA A 92 -9.15 12.53 -8.69
CA ALA A 92 -8.51 13.66 -9.34
C ALA A 92 -7.01 13.44 -9.47
N LEU A 93 -6.45 13.90 -10.60
CA LEU A 93 -5.02 13.91 -10.87
C LEU A 93 -4.50 15.34 -10.85
N ILE A 94 -3.36 15.56 -10.18
CA ILE A 94 -2.64 16.83 -10.19
C ILE A 94 -1.25 16.59 -10.78
N THR A 95 -0.96 17.21 -11.93
CA THR A 95 0.39 17.18 -12.52
C THR A 95 0.89 18.59 -12.81
N ARG A 96 2.21 18.76 -12.90
CA ARG A 96 2.80 20.07 -13.26
C ARG A 96 2.36 20.53 -14.66
N ALA A 97 2.20 19.60 -15.60
CA ALA A 97 1.83 19.90 -16.98
C ALA A 97 0.34 20.21 -17.15
N GLU A 98 -0.55 19.53 -16.41
CA GLU A 98 -2.00 19.61 -16.64
C GLU A 98 -2.73 20.38 -15.53
N GLY A 99 -2.10 20.59 -14.38
CA GLY A 99 -2.74 21.11 -13.17
C GLY A 99 -3.69 20.09 -12.56
N PHE A 100 -4.69 20.58 -11.82
CA PHE A 100 -5.74 19.75 -11.21
C PHE A 100 -6.80 19.33 -12.25
N VAL A 101 -7.07 18.03 -12.33
CA VAL A 101 -8.03 17.44 -13.28
C VAL A 101 -8.84 16.35 -12.59
N TRP A 102 -10.18 16.45 -12.65
CA TRP A 102 -11.08 15.36 -12.28
C TRP A 102 -11.05 14.26 -13.36
N ILE A 103 -10.73 13.03 -12.98
CA ILE A 103 -10.69 11.88 -13.90
C ILE A 103 -11.98 11.05 -13.78
N LYS A 104 -12.39 10.72 -12.56
CA LYS A 104 -13.66 10.04 -12.27
C LYS A 104 -14.42 10.86 -11.24
N ARG A 105 -15.69 11.16 -11.50
CA ARG A 105 -16.55 11.87 -10.54
C ARG A 105 -18.02 11.47 -10.65
N LYS A 106 -18.76 11.50 -9.54
CA LYS A 106 -20.23 11.49 -9.58
C LYS A 106 -20.74 12.78 -10.23
N HIS A 107 -21.63 12.65 -11.21
CA HIS A 107 -22.24 13.77 -11.95
C HIS A 107 -23.30 14.52 -11.12
N HIS A 108 -22.95 15.05 -9.96
CA HIS A 108 -23.84 15.95 -9.20
C HIS A 108 -23.74 17.43 -9.62
N PHE A 109 -22.93 17.75 -10.64
CA PHE A 109 -22.67 19.12 -11.08
C PHE A 109 -22.58 19.20 -12.60
N LYS A 110 -23.16 20.24 -13.19
CA LYS A 110 -23.22 20.50 -14.63
C LYS A 110 -21.82 20.51 -15.26
N ALA A 111 -21.69 19.92 -16.45
CA ALA A 111 -20.44 19.87 -17.23
C ALA A 111 -19.84 21.26 -17.52
N GLU A 112 -20.67 22.32 -17.45
CA GLU A 112 -20.31 23.73 -17.57
C GLU A 112 -19.22 24.19 -16.58
N LEU A 113 -19.03 23.50 -15.45
CA LEU A 113 -18.01 23.83 -14.45
C LEU A 113 -16.65 23.18 -14.70
N ASN A 114 -16.49 22.45 -15.80
CA ASN A 114 -15.19 21.90 -16.22
C ASN A 114 -14.87 22.22 -17.68
N PRO A 115 -14.68 23.51 -18.03
CA PRO A 115 -14.33 23.91 -19.39
C PRO A 115 -13.02 23.28 -19.88
N ARG A 116 -12.09 22.93 -18.97
CA ARG A 116 -10.80 22.28 -19.29
C ARG A 116 -10.91 20.80 -19.66
N TYR A 117 -11.98 20.11 -19.25
CA TYR A 117 -12.28 18.76 -19.72
C TYR A 117 -12.93 18.81 -21.10
N LEU A 118 -13.96 19.65 -21.26
CA LEU A 118 -14.71 19.78 -22.51
C LEU A 118 -13.82 20.21 -23.68
N SER A 119 -12.94 21.19 -23.47
CA SER A 119 -11.96 21.65 -24.48
C SER A 119 -11.00 20.56 -24.94
N ARG A 120 -10.70 19.55 -24.11
CA ARG A 120 -9.80 18.45 -24.47
C ARG A 120 -10.53 17.30 -25.14
N VAL A 121 -11.74 16.96 -24.69
CA VAL A 121 -12.57 15.94 -25.36
C VAL A 121 -12.94 16.38 -26.78
N SER A 122 -13.18 17.68 -27.01
CA SER A 122 -13.42 18.20 -28.36
C SER A 122 -12.15 18.17 -29.23
N ALA A 123 -11.00 18.57 -28.68
CA ALA A 123 -9.72 18.56 -29.42
C ALA A 123 -9.26 17.15 -29.82
N PHE A 124 -9.52 16.13 -28.98
CA PHE A 124 -9.20 14.74 -29.29
C PHE A 124 -10.09 14.17 -30.41
N ARG A 125 -11.33 14.66 -30.56
CA ARG A 125 -12.26 14.23 -31.62
C ARG A 125 -11.97 14.86 -32.99
N THR A 126 -11.38 16.06 -33.03
CA THR A 126 -11.08 16.75 -34.30
C THR A 126 -9.72 16.39 -34.89
N GLY A 127 -8.87 15.65 -34.17
CA GLY A 127 -7.55 15.19 -34.66
C GLY A 127 -7.55 13.79 -35.31
N GLY A 128 -8.70 13.12 -35.40
CA GLY A 128 -8.82 11.74 -35.90
C GLY A 128 -9.36 11.59 -37.33
N GLU A 129 -9.68 12.69 -38.03
CA GLU A 129 -10.21 12.67 -39.41
C GLU A 129 -9.25 13.27 -40.46
N ALA A 130 -7.98 13.54 -40.09
CA ALA A 130 -6.94 13.96 -41.03
C ALA A 130 -5.70 13.08 -40.88
N GLY A 131 -5.72 11.95 -41.58
CA GLY A 131 -4.62 10.98 -41.69
C GLY A 131 -5.01 9.83 -42.60
#